data_AF-A0AAV7VFW7-F1
#
_entry.id   AF-A0AAV7VFW7-F1
#
_cell.length_a   1.000
_cell.length_b   1.000
_cell.length_c   1.000
_cell.angle_alpha   90.00
_cell.angle_beta   90.00
_cell.angle_gamma   90.00
#
_symmetry.space_group_name_H-M   'P 1'
#
loop_
_entity.id
_entity.type
_entity.pdbx_description
1 polymer ?
#
loop_
_entity_poly.entity_id
_entity_poly.type
_entity_poly.pdbx_seq_one_letter_code
_entity_poly.pdbx_strand_id
1 'polypeptide(L)'
;MDINTLRDDQCKMSDKIKANEKAISTLVPEQTEHASQLDAKRLRPDRVHDRTDDAEGRVRRNTVQILGVPESVEGRNPTKYFEDWLCTVVAPPKLSEIIVVESVSRVPSKRPIPTAPPKTMVARFLNF
;
A
#
# COMPACT_ATOMS: atom_id res chain seq x y z
N MET A 1 -65.05 -10.07 27.69
CA MET A 1 -64.07 -10.40 26.62
C MET A 1 -64.63 -11.60 25.89
N ASP A 2 -64.84 -11.48 24.58
CA ASP A 2 -65.42 -12.54 23.77
C ASP A 2 -64.37 -13.58 23.37
N ILE A 3 -64.70 -14.86 23.54
CA ILE A 3 -63.81 -15.98 23.23
C ILE A 3 -63.47 -16.01 21.72
N ASN A 4 -64.37 -15.51 20.87
CA ASN A 4 -64.17 -15.50 19.42
C ASN A 4 -63.15 -14.44 18.99
N THR A 5 -63.14 -13.25 19.62
CA THR A 5 -62.14 -12.22 19.30
C THR A 5 -60.74 -12.65 19.73
N LEU A 6 -60.63 -13.37 20.85
CA LEU A 6 -59.38 -13.99 21.30
C LEU A 6 -58.85 -15.04 20.31
N ARG A 7 -59.72 -15.85 19.71
CA ARG A 7 -59.33 -16.83 18.69
C ARG A 7 -58.86 -16.18 17.40
N ASP A 8 -59.51 -15.10 16.98
CA ASP A 8 -59.11 -14.35 15.78
C ASP A 8 -57.73 -13.71 15.97
N ASP A 9 -57.45 -13.17 17.15
CA ASP A 9 -56.14 -12.60 17.47
C ASP A 9 -55.04 -13.66 17.57
N GLN A 10 -55.36 -14.85 18.11
CA GLN A 10 -54.46 -16.01 18.10
C GLN A 10 -54.14 -16.47 16.66
N CYS A 11 -55.14 -16.50 15.78
CA CYS A 11 -54.95 -16.86 14.37
C CYS A 11 -54.03 -15.87 13.65
N LYS A 12 -54.29 -14.56 13.79
CA LYS A 12 -53.45 -13.50 13.23
C LYS A 12 -52.03 -13.55 13.76
N MET A 13 -51.85 -13.88 15.05
CA MET A 13 -50.52 -14.01 15.64
C MET A 13 -49.78 -15.22 15.07
N SER A 14 -50.47 -16.35 14.89
CA SER A 14 -49.89 -17.56 14.29
C SER A 14 -49.44 -17.32 12.84
N ASP A 15 -50.21 -16.58 12.06
CA ASP A 15 -49.85 -16.24 10.67
C ASP A 15 -48.63 -15.31 10.60
N LYS A 16 -48.55 -14.32 11.50
CA LYS A 16 -47.37 -13.45 11.61
C LYS A 16 -46.12 -14.22 12.02
N ILE A 17 -46.25 -15.18 12.95
CA ILE A 17 -45.15 -16.04 13.37
C ILE A 17 -44.63 -16.84 12.18
N LYS A 18 -45.50 -17.49 11.41
CA LYS A 18 -45.11 -18.27 10.22
C LYS A 18 -44.45 -17.41 9.14
N ALA A 19 -44.97 -16.21 8.91
CA ALA A 19 -44.38 -15.28 7.94
C ALA A 19 -42.96 -14.85 8.36
N ASN A 20 -42.77 -14.56 9.66
CA ASN A 20 -41.48 -14.20 10.22
C ASN A 20 -40.50 -15.38 10.19
N GLU A 21 -40.93 -16.59 10.54
CA GLU A 21 -40.11 -17.80 10.46
C GLU A 21 -39.61 -18.06 9.04
N LYS A 22 -40.48 -17.87 8.03
CA LYS A 22 -40.10 -17.99 6.62
C LYS A 22 -39.08 -16.92 6.22
N ALA A 23 -39.27 -15.67 6.64
CA ALA A 23 -38.32 -14.59 6.37
C ALA A 23 -36.95 -14.85 7.04
N ILE A 24 -36.94 -15.34 8.28
CA ILE A 24 -35.70 -15.72 8.98
C ILE A 24 -35.02 -16.88 8.26
N SER A 25 -35.77 -17.88 7.82
CA SER A 25 -35.24 -19.02 7.08
C SER A 25 -34.57 -18.64 5.76
N THR A 26 -34.97 -17.53 5.13
CA THR A 26 -34.33 -17.02 3.90
C THR A 26 -33.19 -16.06 4.20
N LEU A 27 -33.32 -15.19 5.20
CA LEU A 27 -32.31 -14.16 5.51
C LEU A 27 -31.04 -14.72 6.16
N VAL A 28 -31.18 -15.75 7.00
CA VAL A 28 -30.02 -16.37 7.69
C VAL A 28 -28.99 -16.96 6.72
N PRO A 29 -29.36 -17.75 5.70
CA PRO A 29 -28.38 -18.25 4.74
C PRO A 29 -27.78 -17.14 3.88
N GLU A 30 -28.56 -16.14 3.45
CA GLU A 30 -28.06 -14.97 2.72
C GLU A 30 -27.03 -14.20 3.55
N GLN A 31 -27.31 -13.96 4.84
CA GLN A 31 -26.39 -13.27 5.74
C GLN A 31 -25.09 -14.06 5.95
N THR A 32 -25.18 -15.39 6.02
CA THR A 32 -24.01 -16.27 6.13
C THR A 32 -23.15 -16.21 4.87
N GLU A 33 -23.79 -16.22 3.69
CA GLU A 33 -23.12 -16.05 2.41
C GLU A 33 -22.45 -14.67 2.30
N HIS A 34 -23.16 -13.60 2.65
CA HIS A 34 -22.60 -12.25 2.66
C HIS A 34 -21.41 -12.13 3.61
N ALA A 35 -21.46 -12.72 4.81
CA ALA A 35 -20.32 -12.74 5.73
C ALA A 35 -19.11 -13.44 5.11
N SER A 36 -19.31 -14.61 4.50
CA SER A 36 -18.23 -15.35 3.81
C SER A 36 -17.62 -14.55 2.65
N GLN A 37 -18.44 -13.82 1.89
CA GLN A 37 -17.98 -12.96 0.80
C GLN A 37 -17.20 -11.74 1.33
N LEU A 38 -17.60 -11.17 2.47
CA LEU A 38 -16.87 -10.07 3.11
C LEU A 38 -15.50 -10.53 3.61
N ASP A 39 -15.40 -11.71 4.21
CA ASP A 39 -14.13 -12.28 4.66
C ASP A 39 -13.20 -12.56 3.47
N ALA A 40 -13.73 -13.17 2.41
CA ALA A 40 -13.00 -13.40 1.17
C ALA A 40 -12.54 -12.09 0.49
N LYS A 41 -13.36 -11.03 0.56
CA LYS A 41 -13.01 -9.70 0.06
C LYS A 41 -11.98 -9.00 0.94
N ARG A 42 -12.00 -9.18 2.26
CA ARG A 42 -11.01 -8.62 3.21
C ARG A 42 -9.62 -9.21 3.04
N LEU A 43 -9.53 -10.51 2.75
CA LEU A 43 -8.26 -11.19 2.45
C LEU A 43 -7.52 -10.62 1.23
N ARG A 44 -8.22 -9.93 0.31
CA ARG A 44 -7.59 -9.41 -0.92
C ARG A 44 -6.75 -8.16 -0.67
N PRO A 45 -7.27 -7.09 -0.04
CA PRO A 45 -6.47 -5.94 0.37
C PRO A 45 -5.24 -6.33 1.17
N ASP A 46 -5.38 -7.22 2.16
CA ASP A 46 -4.27 -7.62 3.03
C ASP A 46 -3.16 -8.29 2.22
N ARG A 47 -3.53 -9.24 1.34
CA ARG A 47 -2.56 -9.90 0.45
C ARG A 47 -1.88 -8.95 -0.54
N VAL A 48 -2.60 -7.94 -1.03
CA VAL A 48 -2.01 -6.93 -1.90
C VAL A 48 -1.07 -6.04 -1.11
N HIS A 49 -1.46 -5.64 0.10
CA HIS A 49 -0.64 -4.84 1.00
C HIS A 49 0.68 -5.54 1.34
N ASP A 50 0.62 -6.81 1.78
CA ASP A 50 1.83 -7.59 2.10
C ASP A 50 2.77 -7.72 0.90
N ARG A 51 2.21 -7.93 -0.29
CA ARG A 51 3.00 -8.01 -1.54
C ARG A 51 3.63 -6.67 -1.90
N THR A 52 2.90 -5.58 -1.72
CA THR A 52 3.41 -4.23 -1.98
C THR A 52 4.51 -3.88 -0.98
N ASP A 53 4.33 -4.21 0.29
CA ASP A 53 5.33 -3.96 1.34
C ASP A 53 6.61 -4.79 1.11
N ASP A 54 6.50 -6.08 0.77
CA ASP A 54 7.67 -6.89 0.40
C ASP A 54 8.38 -6.37 -0.85
N ALA A 55 7.63 -5.99 -1.88
CA ALA A 55 8.19 -5.41 -3.10
C ALA A 55 8.89 -4.08 -2.83
N GLU A 56 8.27 -3.21 -2.04
CA GLU A 56 8.85 -1.93 -1.63
C GLU A 56 10.10 -2.13 -0.76
N GLY A 57 10.06 -3.06 0.20
CA GLY A 57 11.20 -3.42 1.02
C GLY A 57 12.37 -3.94 0.18
N ARG A 58 12.12 -4.76 -0.84
CA ARG A 58 13.15 -5.21 -1.80
C ARG A 58 13.79 -4.05 -2.56
N VAL A 59 12.99 -3.11 -3.03
CA VAL A 59 13.48 -1.92 -3.76
C VAL A 59 14.21 -0.93 -2.83
N ARG A 60 13.76 -0.76 -1.59
CA ARG A 60 14.41 0.15 -0.64
C ARG A 60 15.77 -0.35 -0.16
N ARG A 61 16.00 -1.67 -0.13
CA ARG A 61 17.29 -2.25 0.31
C ARG A 61 18.46 -1.87 -0.60
N ASN A 62 18.22 -1.71 -1.89
CA ASN A 62 19.26 -1.36 -2.85
C ASN A 62 19.30 0.12 -3.22
N THR A 63 18.45 0.92 -2.58
CA THR A 63 18.21 2.30 -2.95
C THR A 63 18.50 3.21 -1.76
N VAL A 64 19.44 4.13 -1.91
CA VAL A 64 19.77 5.15 -0.89
C VAL A 64 19.23 6.51 -1.30
N GLN A 65 18.68 7.23 -0.34
CA GLN A 65 18.22 8.61 -0.50
C GLN A 65 19.29 9.58 -0.01
N ILE A 66 19.67 10.53 -0.86
CA ILE A 66 20.67 11.56 -0.56
C ILE A 66 19.96 12.91 -0.53
N LEU A 67 20.12 13.61 0.59
CA LEU A 67 19.46 14.89 0.86
C LEU A 67 20.46 16.03 0.73
N GLY A 68 19.96 17.21 0.33
CA GLY A 68 20.75 18.45 0.35
C GLY A 68 21.76 18.63 -0.78
N VAL A 69 21.79 17.74 -1.78
CA VAL A 69 22.63 17.93 -2.98
C VAL A 69 22.07 19.12 -3.79
N PRO A 70 22.84 20.20 -4.02
CA PRO A 70 22.35 21.36 -4.73
C PRO A 70 21.83 21.00 -6.13
N GLU A 71 20.76 21.65 -6.58
CA GLU A 71 20.17 21.35 -7.89
C GLU A 71 21.17 21.63 -9.03
N SER A 72 21.17 20.78 -10.05
CA SER A 72 21.94 20.93 -11.30
C SER A 72 23.46 20.74 -11.20
N VAL A 73 24.03 20.39 -10.04
CA VAL A 73 25.47 20.09 -9.90
C VAL A 73 25.88 18.79 -10.60
N GLU A 74 24.93 17.87 -10.78
CA GLU A 74 25.11 16.57 -11.46
C GLU A 74 25.49 16.68 -12.93
N GLY A 75 25.21 17.83 -13.57
CA GLY A 75 25.39 18.01 -15.00
C GLY A 75 24.53 17.06 -15.84
N ARG A 76 25.11 16.53 -16.92
CA ARG A 76 24.41 15.66 -17.89
C ARG A 76 24.31 14.20 -17.43
N ASN A 77 25.19 13.75 -16.54
CA ASN A 77 25.26 12.37 -16.09
C ASN A 77 25.27 12.30 -14.55
N PRO A 78 24.09 12.18 -13.92
CA PRO A 78 23.97 12.12 -12.47
C PRO A 78 24.63 10.87 -11.86
N THR A 79 24.65 9.76 -12.58
CA THR A 79 25.31 8.53 -12.11
C THR A 79 26.81 8.74 -11.97
N LYS A 80 27.46 9.27 -13.01
CA LYS A 80 28.92 9.53 -12.97
C LYS A 80 29.27 10.56 -11.90
N TYR A 81 28.50 11.64 -11.80
CA TYR A 81 28.67 12.63 -10.73
C TYR A 81 28.62 11.97 -9.34
N PHE A 82 27.64 11.10 -9.13
CA PHE A 82 27.46 10.43 -7.86
C PHE A 82 28.58 9.42 -7.56
N GLU A 83 29.07 8.68 -8.54
CA GLU A 83 30.22 7.78 -8.39
C GLU A 83 31.49 8.56 -7.98
N ASP A 84 31.78 9.65 -8.69
CA ASP A 84 32.90 10.53 -8.39
C ASP A 84 32.75 11.13 -6.98
N TRP A 85 31.55 11.65 -6.64
CA TRP A 85 31.24 12.19 -5.32
C TRP A 85 31.38 11.14 -4.22
N LEU A 86 30.87 9.94 -4.42
CA LEU A 86 30.96 8.85 -3.44
C LEU A 86 32.42 8.46 -3.17
N CYS A 87 33.25 8.42 -4.22
CA CYS A 87 34.69 8.18 -4.09
C CYS A 87 35.38 9.29 -3.26
N THR A 88 34.96 10.54 -3.39
CA THR A 88 35.52 11.66 -2.61
C THR A 88 35.10 11.65 -1.15
N VAL A 89 33.87 11.24 -0.84
CA VAL A 89 33.32 11.29 0.52
C VAL A 89 33.75 10.08 1.36
N VAL A 90 33.82 8.90 0.76
CA VAL A 90 34.02 7.63 1.49
C VAL A 90 35.46 7.12 1.41
N ALA A 91 36.14 7.21 0.24
CA ALA A 91 37.46 6.63 -0.10
C ALA A 91 37.57 5.09 0.08
N PRO A 92 38.45 4.31 -0.62
CA PRO A 92 39.55 4.62 -1.56
C PRO A 92 39.17 4.48 -3.06
N PRO A 93 40.08 4.69 -4.04
CA PRO A 93 39.83 4.57 -5.49
C PRO A 93 39.27 3.21 -5.97
N LYS A 94 39.20 2.21 -5.08
CA LYS A 94 38.63 0.89 -5.36
C LYS A 94 37.15 0.77 -4.99
N LEU A 95 36.53 1.81 -4.43
CA LEU A 95 35.11 1.75 -4.09
C LEU A 95 34.24 1.53 -5.33
N SER A 96 34.64 2.09 -6.47
CA SER A 96 34.03 1.85 -7.78
C SER A 96 34.19 0.42 -8.30
N GLU A 97 35.18 -0.35 -7.81
CA GLU A 97 35.35 -1.78 -8.13
C GLU A 97 34.41 -2.66 -7.28
N ILE A 98 34.00 -2.17 -6.10
CA ILE A 98 33.21 -2.92 -5.13
C ILE A 98 31.72 -2.59 -5.27
N ILE A 99 31.40 -1.31 -5.45
CA ILE A 99 30.05 -0.75 -5.47
C ILE A 99 29.77 -0.23 -6.86
N VAL A 100 28.81 -0.87 -7.53
CA VAL A 100 28.33 -0.45 -8.85
C VAL A 100 27.03 0.31 -8.67
N VAL A 101 27.00 1.56 -9.12
CA VAL A 101 25.80 2.40 -9.10
C VAL A 101 25.02 2.13 -10.40
N GLU A 102 23.82 1.56 -10.27
CA GLU A 102 22.98 1.23 -11.42
C GLU A 102 22.34 2.49 -12.02
N SER A 103 21.77 3.34 -11.15
CA SER A 103 21.13 4.56 -11.60
C SER A 103 21.05 5.58 -10.48
N VAL A 104 21.11 6.86 -10.86
CA VAL A 104 20.89 7.98 -9.95
C VAL A 104 19.90 8.94 -10.57
N SER A 105 18.88 9.31 -9.82
CA SER A 105 17.86 10.24 -10.28
C SER A 105 17.33 11.10 -9.15
N ARG A 106 16.83 12.30 -9.47
CA ARG A 106 16.06 13.11 -8.52
C ARG A 106 14.62 12.63 -8.46
N VAL A 107 14.01 12.72 -7.28
CA VAL A 107 12.58 12.43 -7.12
C VAL A 107 11.76 13.27 -8.13
N PRO A 108 10.87 12.63 -8.92
CA PRO A 108 10.09 13.34 -9.93
C PRO A 108 9.08 14.28 -9.26
N SER A 109 9.38 15.57 -9.29
CA SER A 109 8.52 16.64 -8.78
C SER A 109 8.81 17.96 -9.52
N LYS A 110 8.01 19.01 -9.26
CA LYS A 110 8.28 20.36 -9.80
C LYS A 110 9.65 20.85 -9.33
N ARG A 111 10.35 21.63 -10.16
CA ARG A 111 11.64 22.24 -9.76
C ARG A 111 11.41 23.09 -8.50
N PRO A 112 12.25 22.98 -7.47
CA PRO A 112 12.09 23.79 -6.26
C PRO A 112 12.30 25.26 -6.61
N ILE A 113 11.61 26.15 -5.89
CA ILE A 113 11.88 27.59 -5.90
C ILE A 113 13.29 27.78 -5.30
N PRO A 114 14.07 28.82 -5.65
CA PRO A 114 15.44 28.99 -5.14
C PRO A 114 15.59 29.01 -3.61
N THR A 115 14.52 29.34 -2.88
CA THR A 115 14.47 29.33 -1.41
C THR A 115 14.02 28.00 -0.80
N ALA A 116 13.53 27.08 -1.63
CA ALA A 116 13.08 25.75 -1.22
C ALA A 116 14.26 24.77 -1.19
N PRO A 117 14.19 23.72 -0.35
CA PRO A 117 15.25 22.72 -0.28
C PRO A 117 15.46 22.00 -1.62
N PRO A 118 16.70 21.58 -1.94
CA PRO A 118 16.96 20.75 -3.11
C PRO A 118 16.19 19.42 -3.04
N LYS A 119 15.85 18.86 -4.19
CA LYS A 119 15.21 17.55 -4.27
C LYS A 119 16.13 16.46 -3.72
N THR A 120 15.51 15.46 -3.13
CA THR A 120 16.17 14.20 -2.80
C THR A 120 16.68 13.53 -4.07
N MET A 121 17.93 13.10 -4.04
CA MET A 121 18.49 12.18 -5.02
C MET A 121 18.30 10.75 -4.53
N VAL A 122 18.03 9.86 -5.46
CA VAL A 122 17.80 8.44 -5.24
C VAL A 122 18.83 7.69 -6.06
N ALA A 123 19.77 7.03 -5.37
CA ALA A 123 20.81 6.22 -5.98
C ALA A 123 20.49 4.74 -5.76
N ARG A 124 20.46 3.96 -6.84
CA ARG A 124 20.29 2.51 -6.82
C ARG A 124 21.62 1.83 -7.04
N PHE A 125 21.92 0.85 -6.20
CA PHE A 125 23.12 0.03 -6.26
C PHE A 125 22.79 -1.33 -6.87
N LEU A 126 23.68 -1.81 -7.74
CA LEU A 126 23.52 -3.11 -8.40
C LEU A 126 23.82 -4.26 -7.44
N ASN A 127 24.81 -4.08 -6.56
CA ASN A 127 25.26 -5.08 -5.59
C ASN A 127 25.04 -4.52 -4.17
N PHE A 128 24.25 -5.21 -3.35
CA PHE A 128 23.93 -4.84 -1.96
C PHE A 128 23.64 -6.07 -1.11
#